data_AF-A0A644YTZ3-F1
#
_entry.id   AF-A0A644YTZ3-F1
#
_cell.length_a   1.000
_cell.length_b   1.000
_cell.length_c   1.000
_cell.angle_alpha   90.00
_cell.angle_beta   90.00
_cell.angle_gamma   90.00
#
_symmetry.space_group_name_H-M   'P 1'
#
loop_
_entity.id
_entity.type
_entity.pdbx_description
1 polymer ?
#
loop_
_entity_poly.entity_id
_entity_poly.type
_entity_poly.pdbx_seq_one_letter_code
_entity_poly.pdbx_strand_id
1 'polypeptide(L)'
;MLYGVYTAMTAGVERALIAVLAPSEHKGAVLGLHGTLTGIALLPASVIAGLLWNNVSASAPFFLGAALSFVAVVAIALIFRRGGESSAQIV
;
A
#
# COMPACT_ATOMS: atom_id res chain seq x y z
N MET A 1 5.94 9.08 19.27
CA MET A 1 7.16 8.30 19.56
C MET A 1 7.10 6.92 18.94
N LEU A 2 6.13 6.05 19.30
CA LEU A 2 5.97 4.70 18.73
C LEU A 2 5.92 4.65 17.20
N TYR A 3 5.12 5.51 16.56
CA TYR A 3 5.04 5.56 15.09
C TYR A 3 6.39 5.88 14.43
N GLY A 4 7.18 6.78 15.02
CA GLY A 4 8.51 7.14 14.50
C GLY A 4 9.52 5.99 14.61
N VAL A 5 9.44 5.20 15.70
CA VAL A 5 10.27 3.99 15.84
C VAL A 5 9.86 2.95 14.81
N TYR A 6 8.55 2.71 14.66
CA TYR A 6 8.01 1.78 13.67
C TYR A 6 8.41 2.15 12.23
N THR A 7 8.27 3.42 11.84
CA THR A 7 8.63 3.86 10.49
C THR A 7 10.13 3.80 10.25
N ALA A 8 10.97 4.12 11.24
CA ALA A 8 12.42 3.98 11.12
C ALA A 8 12.85 2.53 10.90
N MET A 9 12.24 1.58 11.63
CA MET A 9 12.51 0.16 11.45
C MET A 9 12.04 -0.34 10.09
N THR A 10 10.83 0.05 9.67
CA THR A 10 10.20 -0.46 8.44
C THR A 10 10.83 0.14 7.18
N ALA A 11 10.98 1.47 7.12
CA ALA A 11 11.49 2.16 5.93
C ALA A 11 12.97 1.84 5.66
N GLY A 12 13.76 1.55 6.70
CA GLY A 12 15.15 1.11 6.56
C GLY A 12 15.25 -0.28 5.92
N VAL A 13 14.47 -1.23 6.44
CA VAL A 13 14.45 -2.62 5.95
C VAL A 13 13.91 -2.69 4.51
N GLU A 14 12.87 -1.94 4.20
CA GLU A 14 12.29 -1.86 2.85
C GLU A 14 13.33 -1.42 1.80
N ARG A 15 14.04 -0.32 2.07
CA ARG A 15 15.06 0.22 1.15
C ARG A 15 16.24 -0.73 0.99
N ALA A 16 16.64 -1.42 2.07
CA ALA A 16 17.69 -2.44 2.01
C ALA A 16 17.27 -3.63 1.13
N LEU A 17 16.03 -4.11 1.26
CA LEU A 17 15.50 -5.20 0.45
C LEU A 17 15.47 -4.84 -1.04
N ILE A 18 15.00 -3.63 -1.38
CA ILE A 18 14.99 -3.13 -2.75
C ILE A 18 16.41 -3.06 -3.31
N ALA A 19 17.38 -2.59 -2.53
CA ALA A 19 18.77 -2.51 -2.94
C ALA A 19 19.44 -3.89 -3.16
N VAL A 20 18.99 -4.92 -2.44
CA VAL A 20 19.44 -6.31 -2.61
C VAL A 20 18.85 -6.92 -3.89
N LEU A 21 17.58 -6.66 -4.18
CA LEU A 21 16.89 -7.15 -5.39
C LEU A 21 17.32 -6.42 -6.66
N ALA A 22 17.82 -5.18 -6.55
CA ALA A 22 18.19 -4.37 -7.69
C ALA A 22 19.51 -4.83 -8.37
N PRO A 23 19.59 -4.83 -9.72
CA PRO A 23 20.81 -5.12 -10.46
C PRO A 23 21.96 -4.19 -10.05
N SER A 24 23.18 -4.73 -9.98
CA SER A 24 24.41 -4.03 -9.55
C SER A 24 24.61 -2.66 -10.18
N GLU A 25 24.30 -2.54 -11.48
CA GLU A 25 24.48 -1.34 -12.28
C GLU A 25 23.37 -0.29 -12.11
N HIS A 26 22.22 -0.66 -11.54
CA HIS A 26 21.03 0.21 -11.50
C HIS A 26 20.44 0.41 -10.10
N LYS A 27 21.16 0.04 -9.03
CA LYS A 27 20.68 0.18 -7.64
C LYS A 27 20.20 1.59 -7.30
N GLY A 28 20.96 2.61 -7.71
CA GLY A 28 20.58 4.02 -7.52
C GLY A 28 19.31 4.40 -8.27
N ALA A 29 19.14 3.92 -9.50
CA ALA A 29 17.95 4.18 -10.31
C ALA A 29 16.71 3.48 -9.77
N VAL A 30 16.83 2.24 -9.28
CA VAL A 30 15.70 1.49 -8.69
C VAL A 30 15.24 2.13 -7.37
N LEU A 31 16.18 2.56 -6.51
CA LEU A 31 15.83 3.30 -5.30
C LEU A 31 15.20 4.67 -5.60
N GLY A 32 15.71 5.37 -6.63
CA GLY A 32 15.12 6.62 -7.11
C GLY A 32 13.71 6.40 -7.64
N LEU A 33 13.50 5.38 -8.47
CA LEU A 33 12.19 5.00 -9.02
C LEU A 33 11.19 4.66 -7.92
N HIS A 34 11.61 3.90 -6.89
CA HIS A 34 10.76 3.61 -5.72
C HIS A 34 10.28 4.89 -5.04
N GLY A 35 11.19 5.85 -4.81
CA GLY A 35 10.85 7.16 -4.25
C GLY A 35 9.89 7.96 -5.14
N THR A 36 10.14 7.99 -6.45
CA THR A 36 9.30 8.69 -7.42
C THR A 36 7.89 8.10 -7.47
N LEU A 37 7.76 6.78 -7.53
CA LEU A 37 6.46 6.09 -7.52
C LEU A 37 5.70 6.36 -6.22
N THR A 38 6.40 6.29 -5.07
CA THR A 38 5.81 6.61 -3.76
C THR A 38 5.29 8.04 -3.73
N GLY A 39 6.07 9.01 -4.21
CA GLY A 39 5.67 10.42 -4.30
C GLY A 39 4.49 10.64 -5.23
N ILE A 40 4.51 10.05 -6.43
CA ILE A 40 3.41 10.12 -7.40
C ILE A 40 2.13 9.50 -6.84
N ALA A 41 2.22 8.42 -6.04
CA ALA A 41 1.05 7.85 -5.36
C ALA A 41 0.55 8.73 -4.21
N LEU A 42 1.46 9.37 -3.47
CA LEU A 42 1.12 10.25 -2.35
C LEU A 42 0.43 11.53 -2.79
N LEU A 43 0.81 12.10 -3.94
CA LEU A 43 0.23 13.35 -4.47
C LEU A 43 -1.31 13.30 -4.60
N PRO A 44 -1.90 12.38 -5.38
CA PRO A 44 -3.36 12.28 -5.50
C PRO A 44 -3.99 11.83 -4.18
N ALA A 45 -3.32 10.97 -3.39
CA ALA A 45 -3.83 10.56 -2.08
C ALA A 45 -4.01 11.78 -1.14
N SER A 46 -3.04 12.69 -1.13
CA SER A 46 -3.11 13.92 -0.34
C SER A 46 -4.18 14.88 -0.85
N VAL A 47 -4.34 15.00 -2.16
CA VAL A 47 -5.41 15.84 -2.76
C VAL A 47 -6.78 15.30 -2.39
N ILE A 48 -7.01 14.00 -2.54
CA ILE A 48 -8.27 13.34 -2.18
C ILE A 48 -8.56 13.51 -0.69
N ALA A 49 -7.55 13.29 0.17
CA ALA A 49 -7.70 13.47 1.62
C ALA A 49 -8.05 14.92 1.99
N GLY A 50 -7.40 15.91 1.38
CA GLY A 50 -7.67 17.33 1.61
C GLY A 50 -9.06 17.75 1.11
N LEU A 51 -9.48 17.26 -0.06
CA LEU A 51 -10.83 17.51 -0.59
C LEU A 51 -11.92 16.92 0.30
N LEU A 52 -11.72 15.69 0.80
CA LEU A 52 -12.64 15.04 1.75
C LEU A 52 -12.70 15.79 3.09
N TRP A 53 -11.54 16.23 3.59
CA TRP A 53 -11.46 16.98 4.85
C TRP A 53 -12.19 18.32 4.78
N ASN A 54 -12.02 19.06 3.68
CA ASN A 54 -12.61 20.39 3.51
C ASN A 54 -14.11 20.39 3.17
N ASN A 55 -14.59 19.42 2.37
CA ASN A 55 -15.98 19.44 1.88
C ASN A 55 -16.96 18.68 2.78
N VAL A 56 -16.49 17.71 3.57
CA VAL A 56 -17.37 16.79 4.30
C VAL A 56 -17.17 16.92 5.80
N SER A 57 -15.98 16.53 6.31
CA SER A 57 -15.63 16.63 7.73
C SER A 57 -14.21 16.07 7.95
N ALA A 58 -13.58 16.42 9.08
CA ALA A 58 -12.33 15.81 9.56
C ALA A 58 -12.38 14.26 9.65
N SER A 59 -13.59 13.69 9.81
CA SER A 59 -13.78 12.23 9.89
C SER A 59 -13.88 11.53 8.53
N ALA A 60 -14.07 12.26 7.43
CA ALA A 60 -14.34 11.67 6.11
C ALA A 60 -13.19 10.79 5.55
N PRO A 61 -11.89 11.15 5.68
CA PRO A 61 -10.80 10.29 5.22
C PRO A 61 -10.75 8.94 5.95
N PHE A 62 -11.16 8.91 7.23
CA PHE A 62 -11.22 7.67 8.00
C PHE A 62 -12.34 6.75 7.52
N PHE A 63 -13.51 7.30 7.18
CA PHE A 63 -14.60 6.52 6.57
C PHE A 63 -14.22 5.99 5.19
N LEU A 64 -13.51 6.77 4.38
CA LEU A 64 -12.96 6.30 3.10
C LEU A 64 -12.01 5.12 3.32
N GLY A 65 -11.09 5.23 4.28
CA GLY A 65 -10.19 4.14 4.66
C GLY A 65 -10.96 2.88 5.11
N ALA A 66 -11.96 3.04 5.98
CA ALA A 66 -12.80 1.93 6.45
C ALA A 66 -13.58 1.25 5.32
N ALA A 67 -14.17 2.04 4.41
CA ALA A 67 -14.85 1.50 3.23
C ALA A 67 -13.89 0.74 2.31
N LEU A 68 -12.69 1.27 2.09
CA LEU A 68 -11.69 0.61 1.24
C LEU A 68 -11.19 -0.70 1.88
N SER A 69 -10.98 -0.73 3.19
CA SER A 69 -10.66 -1.96 3.92
C SER A 69 -11.79 -2.98 3.83
N PHE A 70 -13.05 -2.54 3.93
CA PHE A 70 -14.21 -3.43 3.78
C PHE A 70 -14.28 -4.03 2.37
N VAL A 71 -14.07 -3.22 1.33
CA VAL A 71 -14.00 -3.69 -0.06
C VAL A 71 -12.86 -4.71 -0.24
N ALA A 72 -11.69 -4.47 0.36
CA ALA A 72 -10.57 -5.41 0.30
C ALA A 72 -10.92 -6.77 0.95
N VAL A 73 -11.55 -6.75 2.14
CA VAL A 73 -12.01 -7.97 2.82
C VAL A 73 -13.01 -8.74 1.95
N VAL A 74 -13.98 -8.04 1.36
CA VAL A 74 -14.96 -8.66 0.46
C VAL A 74 -14.28 -9.24 -0.78
N ALA A 75 -13.36 -8.51 -1.40
CA ALA A 75 -12.62 -8.98 -2.57
C ALA A 75 -11.80 -10.25 -2.25
N ILE A 76 -11.06 -10.25 -1.14
CA ILE A 76 -10.31 -11.44 -0.68
C ILE A 76 -11.26 -12.60 -0.41
N ALA A 77 -12.37 -12.36 0.31
CA ALA A 77 -13.35 -13.40 0.61
C ALA A 77 -13.95 -14.00 -0.66
N LEU A 78 -14.26 -13.19 -1.68
CA LEU A 78 -14.77 -13.65 -2.98
C LEU A 78 -13.73 -14.46 -3.76
N ILE A 79 -12.47 -14.03 -3.75
CA ILE A 79 -11.35 -14.76 -4.41
C ILE A 79 -11.14 -16.11 -3.72
N PHE A 80 -11.09 -16.14 -2.38
CA PHE A 80 -10.90 -17.37 -1.62
C PHE A 80 -12.09 -18.34 -1.76
N ARG A 81 -13.32 -17.83 -1.88
CA ARG A 81 -14.50 -18.67 -2.13
C ARG A 81 -14.48 -19.34 -3.51
N ARG A 82 -13.84 -18.73 -4.52
CA ARG A 82 -13.62 -19.35 -5.84
C ARG A 82 -12.45 -20.34 -5.86
N GLY A 83 -11.54 -20.27 -4.89
CA GLY A 83 -10.43 -21.21 -4.75
C GLY A 83 -10.83 -22.61 -4.26
N GLY A 84 -12.03 -22.77 -3.68
CA GLY A 84 -12.52 -24.04 -3.15
C GLY A 84 -12.92 -25.08 -4.21
N GLU A 85 -13.16 -24.67 -5.46
CA GLU A 85 -13.55 -25.59 -6.55
C GLU A 85 -12.35 -26.06 -7.38
N SER A 86 -11.22 -25.36 -7.32
CA SER A 86 -10.02 -25.69 -8.13
C SER A 86 -9.13 -26.77 -7.51
N SER A 87 -9.36 -27.18 -6.26
CA SER A 87 -8.60 -28.24 -5.59
C SER A 87 -9.25 -29.62 -5.70
N ALA A 88 -10.48 -29.74 -6.20
CA ALA A 88 -11.16 -31.03 -6.37
C ALA A 88 -10.90 -31.72 -7.73
N GLN A 89 -10.17 -31.07 -8.65
CA GLN A 89 -9.82 -31.63 -9.97
C GLN A 89 -8.36 -32.10 -10.08
N ILE A 90 -7.56 -31.97 -9.01
CA ILE A 90 -6.13 -32.36 -8.99
C ILE A 90 -5.82 -33.32 -7.82
N VAL A 91 -6.80 -34.11 -7.38
CA VAL A 91 -6.60 -35.24 -6.44
C VAL A 91 -7.23 -36.51 -6.98
#